data_AF-A0AAV8VGU9-F1
#
_entry.id   AF-A0AAV8VGU9-F1
#
_cell.length_a   1.000
_cell.length_b   1.000
_cell.length_c   1.000
_cell.angle_alpha   90.00
_cell.angle_beta   90.00
_cell.angle_gamma   90.00
#
_symmetry.space_group_name_H-M   'P 1'
#
loop_
_entity.id
_entity.type
_entity.pdbx_description
1 polymer ?
#
loop_
_entity_poly.entity_id
_entity_poly.type
_entity_poly.pdbx_seq_one_letter_code
_entity_poly.pdbx_strand_id
1 'polypeptide(L)'
;MTDELEGYGAGSHIKEFVSGGPKNYAYKFFAAKDNEEKGTCKVKGISLNYAASQLVNFDTIKEMILSPTDPVYITSKNIRRTKKHKVVTREETKIYKPL
;
A
#
# COMPACT_ATOMS: atom_id res chain seq x y z
N MET A 1 4.60 -8.63 19.82
CA MET A 1 4.84 -7.43 18.99
C MET A 1 5.54 -7.92 17.74
N THR A 2 5.08 -7.57 16.54
CA THR A 2 5.66 -8.04 15.27
C THR A 2 6.64 -6.99 14.78
N ASP A 3 7.87 -7.38 14.46
CA ASP A 3 8.86 -6.51 13.84
C ASP A 3 8.73 -6.61 12.31
N GLU A 4 8.30 -5.52 11.66
CA GLU A 4 8.16 -5.47 10.21
C GLU A 4 9.49 -5.56 9.45
N LEU A 5 10.63 -5.33 10.12
CA LEU A 5 11.96 -5.27 9.51
C LEU A 5 12.81 -6.52 9.76
N GLU A 6 12.35 -7.48 10.55
CA GLU A 6 13.11 -8.70 10.93
C GLU A 6 13.66 -9.45 9.70
N GLY A 7 12.89 -9.51 8.60
CA GLY A 7 13.29 -10.17 7.36
C GLY A 7 14.35 -9.45 6.52
N TYR A 8 14.66 -8.18 6.83
CA TYR A 8 15.55 -7.32 6.04
C TYR A 8 16.98 -7.22 6.60
N GLY A 9 17.27 -7.94 7.69
CA GLY A 9 18.59 -8.05 8.30
C GLY A 9 18.80 -7.13 9.51
N ALA A 10 19.68 -7.55 10.42
CA ALA A 10 20.01 -6.81 11.62
C ALA A 10 20.61 -5.43 11.27
N GLY A 11 20.09 -4.36 11.89
CA GLY A 11 20.46 -2.98 11.59
C GLY A 11 19.53 -2.28 10.59
N SER A 12 18.54 -3.00 10.04
CA SER A 12 17.47 -2.37 9.28
C SER A 12 16.63 -1.46 10.15
N HIS A 13 16.34 -0.26 9.66
CA HIS A 13 15.58 0.74 10.41
C HIS A 13 14.72 1.58 9.47
N ILE A 14 13.60 2.06 9.99
CA ILE A 14 12.72 2.99 9.29
C ILE A 14 13.39 4.37 9.27
N LYS A 15 13.47 4.98 8.09
CA LYS A 15 14.00 6.33 7.87
C LYS A 15 12.89 7.37 7.83
N GLU A 16 11.79 7.05 7.17
CA GLU A 16 10.66 7.97 7.00
C GLU A 16 9.36 7.20 7.19
N PHE A 17 8.42 7.81 7.92
CA PHE A 17 7.11 7.24 8.20
C PHE A 17 6.04 8.28 7.96
N VAL A 18 4.98 7.86 7.26
CA VAL A 18 3.83 8.69 6.90
C VAL A 18 2.57 7.94 7.28
N SER A 19 1.64 8.63 7.95
CA SER A 19 0.36 8.08 8.39
C SER A 19 -0.78 8.95 7.91
N GLY A 20 -1.74 8.34 7.22
CA GLY A 20 -3.04 8.91 6.85
C GLY A 20 -4.19 8.23 7.57
N GLY A 21 -3.94 7.69 8.78
CA GLY A 21 -4.95 7.11 9.66
C GLY A 21 -4.87 5.59 9.87
N PRO A 22 -5.87 4.99 10.54
CA PRO A 22 -5.86 3.57 10.87
C PRO A 22 -5.75 2.67 9.64
N LYS A 23 -4.68 1.87 9.56
CA LYS A 23 -4.38 0.97 8.43
C LYS A 23 -4.23 1.70 7.08
N ASN A 24 -3.77 2.95 7.14
CA ASN A 24 -3.34 3.75 6.00
C ASN A 24 -2.01 4.43 6.31
N TYR A 25 -0.90 3.77 6.02
CA TYR A 25 0.44 4.27 6.31
C TYR A 25 1.46 3.78 5.28
N ALA A 26 2.55 4.52 5.15
CA ALA A 26 3.68 4.16 4.31
C ALA A 26 4.99 4.48 5.02
N TYR A 27 6.02 3.70 4.75
CA TYR A 27 7.34 3.93 5.32
C TYR A 27 8.46 3.58 4.34
N LYS A 28 9.54 4.36 4.41
CA LYS A 28 10.83 4.07 3.78
C LYS A 28 11.77 3.55 4.84
N PHE A 29 12.47 2.47 4.54
CA PHE A 29 13.39 1.83 5.46
C PHE A 29 14.67 1.42 4.73
N PHE A 30 15.77 1.40 5.49
CA PHE A 30 17.03 0.88 5.00
C PHE A 30 17.08 -0.62 5.28
N ALA A 31 17.24 -1.43 4.23
CA ALA A 31 17.37 -2.88 4.34
C ALA A 31 18.85 -3.25 4.42
N ALA A 32 19.34 -3.58 5.63
CA ALA A 32 20.76 -3.84 5.87
C ALA A 32 21.29 -5.05 5.08
N LYS A 33 20.44 -6.05 4.83
CA LYS A 33 20.79 -7.24 4.05
C LYS A 33 21.08 -6.95 2.58
N ASP A 34 20.29 -6.06 1.98
CA ASP A 34 20.38 -5.71 0.56
C ASP A 34 21.20 -4.43 0.33
N ASN A 35 21.57 -3.72 1.41
CA ASN A 35 22.25 -2.43 1.40
C ASN A 35 21.54 -1.36 0.55
N GLU A 36 20.20 -1.39 0.54
CA GLU A 36 19.35 -0.55 -0.28
C GLU A 36 18.20 0.08 0.53
N GLU A 37 17.66 1.18 0.03
CA GLU A 37 16.43 1.77 0.55
C GLU A 37 15.21 1.12 -0.09
N LYS A 38 14.26 0.70 0.74
CA LYS A 38 13.01 0.08 0.30
C LYS A 38 11.83 0.84 0.88
N GLY A 39 10.72 0.83 0.15
CA GLY A 39 9.46 1.43 0.55
C GLY A 39 8.38 0.38 0.72
N THR A 40 7.50 0.57 1.71
CA THR A 40 6.29 -0.25 1.86
C THR A 40 5.10 0.64 2.16
N CYS A 41 3.96 0.30 1.54
CA CYS A 41 2.68 0.96 1.76
C CYS A 41 1.68 -0.05 2.33
N LYS A 42 0.84 0.40 3.24
CA LYS A 42 -0.22 -0.39 3.87
C LYS A 42 -1.51 0.41 3.81
N VAL A 43 -2.36 0.06 2.85
CA VAL A 43 -3.65 0.72 2.62
C VAL A 43 -4.78 -0.31 2.69
N LYS A 44 -5.64 -0.18 3.70
CA LYS A 44 -6.76 -1.10 3.91
C LYS A 44 -7.76 -1.02 2.75
N GLY A 45 -8.21 -2.18 2.30
CA GLY A 45 -9.31 -2.28 1.33
C GLY A 45 -8.84 -2.15 -0.11
N ILE A 46 -7.57 -1.90 -0.39
CA ILE A 46 -7.00 -1.89 -1.73
C ILE A 46 -6.01 -3.05 -1.86
N SER A 47 -6.12 -3.79 -2.95
CA SER A 47 -5.14 -4.82 -3.28
C SER A 47 -3.94 -4.14 -3.93
N LEU A 48 -2.81 -4.09 -3.24
CA LEU A 48 -1.54 -3.55 -3.76
C LEU A 48 -0.89 -4.55 -4.73
N ASN A 49 -1.51 -4.74 -5.90
CA ASN A 49 -0.88 -5.41 -7.03
C ASN A 49 0.13 -4.46 -7.70
N TYR A 50 0.89 -4.95 -8.69
CA TYR A 50 1.88 -4.13 -9.38
C TYR A 50 1.30 -2.80 -9.91
N ALA A 51 0.19 -2.84 -10.64
CA ALA A 51 -0.45 -1.63 -11.17
C ALA A 51 -0.92 -0.66 -10.06
N ALA A 52 -1.55 -1.18 -9.00
CA ALA A 52 -2.00 -0.39 -7.87
C ALA A 52 -0.83 0.19 -7.06
N SER A 53 0.30 -0.52 -6.97
CA SER A 53 1.52 -0.03 -6.30
C SER A 53 2.23 1.09 -7.07
N GLN A 54 2.02 1.19 -8.38
CA GLN A 54 2.50 2.35 -9.15
C GLN A 54 1.68 3.62 -8.82
N LEU A 55 0.37 3.46 -8.60
CA LEU A 55 -0.55 4.56 -8.26
C LEU A 55 -0.49 4.96 -6.78
N VAL A 56 -0.43 3.96 -5.90
CA VAL A 56 -0.38 4.11 -4.44
C VAL A 56 1.00 3.68 -3.96
N ASN A 57 1.90 4.65 -3.91
CA ASN A 57 3.27 4.50 -3.46
C ASN A 57 3.55 5.48 -2.30
N PHE A 58 4.77 5.44 -1.76
CA PHE A 58 5.12 6.27 -0.62
C PHE A 58 4.96 7.76 -0.91
N ASP A 59 5.43 8.20 -2.09
CA ASP A 59 5.44 9.61 -2.45
C ASP A 59 4.01 10.11 -2.72
N THR A 60 3.15 9.31 -3.38
CA THR A 60 1.74 9.69 -3.58
C THR A 60 0.97 9.73 -2.27
N ILE A 61 1.18 8.80 -1.35
CA ILE A 61 0.57 8.85 -0.01
C ILE A 61 1.03 10.10 0.75
N LYS A 62 2.33 10.40 0.72
CA LYS A 62 2.90 11.59 1.37
C LYS A 62 2.31 12.88 0.80
N GLU A 63 2.26 13.01 -0.51
CA GLU A 63 1.70 14.19 -1.17
C GLU A 63 0.20 14.37 -0.85
N MET A 64 -0.59 13.29 -0.91
CA MET A 64 -2.03 13.35 -0.60
C MET A 64 -2.35 13.67 0.86
N ILE A 65 -1.40 13.46 1.78
CA ILE A 65 -1.56 13.83 3.20
C ILE A 65 -1.14 15.28 3.43
N LEU A 66 -0.08 15.74 2.77
CA LEU A 66 0.44 17.10 2.93
C LEU A 66 -0.40 18.14 2.17
N SER A 67 -1.01 17.74 1.06
CA SER A 67 -1.76 18.62 0.16
C SER A 67 -3.15 18.05 -0.14
N PRO A 68 -4.17 18.91 -0.33
CA PRO A 68 -5.48 18.48 -0.79
C PRO A 68 -5.41 18.09 -2.28
N THR A 69 -5.13 16.82 -2.54
CA THR A 69 -5.02 16.25 -3.88
C THR A 69 -6.30 15.51 -4.28
N ASP A 70 -6.54 15.37 -5.58
CA ASP A 70 -7.66 14.60 -6.12
C ASP A 70 -7.57 13.11 -5.73
N PRO A 71 -8.72 12.42 -5.56
CA PRO A 71 -8.75 11.01 -5.24
C PRO A 71 -8.12 10.14 -6.34
N VAL A 72 -7.43 9.07 -5.94
CA VAL A 72 -6.84 8.10 -6.87
C VAL A 72 -7.81 6.95 -7.13
N TYR A 73 -8.07 6.64 -8.39
CA TYR A 73 -8.96 5.55 -8.79
C TYR A 73 -8.15 4.30 -9.11
N ILE A 74 -8.47 3.20 -8.44
CA ILE A 74 -7.74 1.93 -8.56
C ILE A 74 -8.70 0.89 -9.09
N THR A 75 -8.51 0.54 -10.36
CA THR A 75 -9.31 -0.49 -11.04
C THR A 75 -8.57 -1.83 -10.99
N SER A 76 -9.27 -2.88 -10.55
CA SER A 76 -8.69 -4.22 -10.40
C SER A 76 -9.69 -5.30 -10.82
N LYS A 77 -9.16 -6.38 -11.41
CA LYS A 77 -9.96 -7.57 -11.75
C LYS A 77 -9.90 -8.56 -10.59
N ASN A 78 -10.98 -8.63 -9.82
CA ASN A 78 -11.09 -9.47 -8.63
C ASN A 78 -11.91 -10.74 -8.90
N ILE A 79 -11.45 -11.85 -8.33
CA ILE A 79 -12.18 -13.12 -8.37
C ILE A 79 -13.28 -13.08 -7.30
N ARG A 80 -14.53 -13.29 -7.71
CA ARG A 80 -15.71 -13.27 -6.84
C ARG A 80 -16.54 -14.52 -7.03
N ARG A 81 -17.26 -14.90 -5.97
CA ARG A 81 -18.22 -16.01 -6.00
C ARG A 81 -19.64 -15.46 -6.01
N THR A 82 -20.45 -15.95 -6.94
CA THR A 82 -21.89 -15.64 -6.97
C THR A 82 -22.63 -16.39 -5.85
N LYS A 83 -23.90 -16.02 -5.58
CA LYS A 83 -24.76 -16.77 -4.65
C LYS A 83 -24.91 -18.25 -5.02
N LYS A 84 -24.82 -18.58 -6.31
CA LYS A 84 -24.85 -19.97 -6.83
C LYS A 84 -23.48 -20.64 -6.85
N HIS A 85 -22.53 -20.14 -6.06
CA HIS A 85 -21.16 -20.67 -5.96
C HIS A 85 -20.30 -20.62 -7.24
N LYS A 86 -20.79 -20.02 -8.34
CA LYS A 86 -20.00 -19.83 -9.57
C LYS A 86 -18.90 -18.77 -9.35
N VAL A 87 -17.67 -19.14 -9.69
CA VAL A 87 -16.50 -18.24 -9.67
C VAL A 87 -16.50 -17.40 -10.95
N VAL A 88 -16.38 -16.08 -10.80
CA VAL A 88 -16.33 -15.11 -11.91
C VAL A 88 -15.29 -14.04 -11.62
N THR A 89 -14.62 -13.55 -12.66
CA THR A 89 -13.76 -12.36 -12.57
C THR A 89 -14.62 -11.12 -12.80
N ARG A 90 -14.55 -10.15 -11.89
CA ARG A 90 -15.24 -8.87 -11.99
C ARG A 90 -14.26 -7.73 -11.89
N GLU A 91 -14.48 -6.70 -12.70
CA GLU A 91 -13.75 -5.45 -12.60
C GLU A 91 -14.38 -4.59 -11.49
N GLU A 92 -13.56 -4.14 -10.56
CA GLU A 92 -13.96 -3.31 -9.43
C GLU A 92 -13.03 -2.10 -9.36
N THR A 93 -13.63 -0.90 -9.30
CA THR A 93 -12.90 0.35 -9.07
C THR A 93 -13.07 0.77 -7.62
N LYS A 94 -11.95 1.11 -6.97
CA LYS A 94 -11.93 1.66 -5.61
C LYS A 94 -11.35 3.06 -5.64
N ILE A 95 -11.89 3.92 -4.81
CA ILE A 95 -11.42 5.30 -4.65
C ILE A 95 -10.51 5.32 -3.44
N TYR A 96 -9.28 5.79 -3.63
CA TYR A 96 -8.32 6.05 -2.55
C TYR A 96 -8.28 7.54 -2.24
N LYS A 97 -8.54 7.88 -0.98
CA LYS A 97 -8.37 9.21 -0.41
C LYS A 97 -7.97 9.05 1.06
N PRO A 98 -6.80 9.57 1.49
CA PRO A 98 -6.47 9.62 2.92
C PRO A 98 -7.47 10.51 3.66
N LEU A 99 -7.81 10.12 4.89
CA LEU A 99 -8.78 10.78 5.77
C LEU A 99 -8.10 11.84 6.63
#